data_AF-A0A7W8ZBF8-F1
#
_entry.id   AF-A0A7W8ZBF8-F1
#
_cell.length_a   1.000
_cell.length_b   1.000
_cell.length_c   1.000
_cell.angle_alpha   90.00
_cell.angle_beta   90.00
_cell.angle_gamma   90.00
#
_symmetry.space_group_name_H-M   'P 1'
#
loop_
_entity.id
_entity.type
_entity.pdbx_description
1 polymer ?
#
loop_
_entity_poly.entity_id
_entity_poly.type
_entity_poly.pdbx_seq_one_letter_code
_entity_poly.pdbx_strand_id
1 'polypeptide(L)'
;MTDLMRETRAETNPYASLSTAELIKHLSEDVSRLVRDEIRLATMELSRKGKRAGLGAGLFGGAGVMALYGGGALVATVILALALVLPAWLAALIVGVALLIVAALMALVGKEQVSRATPPLPEEAIRSMKADVDVLKESAHR
;
A
#
# COMPACT_ATOMS: atom_id res chain seq x y z
N MET A 1 -27.70 -46.16 -40.98
CA MET A 1 -26.46 -45.52 -40.50
C MET A 1 -26.77 -44.27 -39.65
N THR A 2 -27.78 -44.35 -38.78
CA THR A 2 -28.26 -43.21 -37.97
C THR A 2 -28.66 -43.62 -36.55
N ASP A 3 -28.62 -44.91 -36.23
CA ASP A 3 -29.07 -45.46 -34.93
C ASP A 3 -27.91 -45.85 -33.99
N LEU A 4 -26.65 -45.73 -34.45
CA LEU A 4 -25.45 -46.08 -33.67
C LEU A 4 -24.86 -44.88 -32.89
N MET A 5 -25.49 -43.70 -32.94
CA MET A 5 -25.03 -42.47 -32.27
C MET A 5 -25.85 -42.13 -31.01
N ARG A 6 -26.75 -43.03 -30.56
CA ARG A 6 -27.61 -42.81 -29.39
C ARG A 6 -27.10 -43.49 -28.11
N GLU A 7 -26.07 -44.35 -28.20
CA GLU A 7 -25.57 -45.11 -27.04
C GLU A 7 -24.42 -44.43 -26.26
N THR A 8 -23.83 -43.34 -26.75
CA THR A 8 -22.57 -42.80 -26.19
C THR A 8 -22.71 -41.69 -25.13
N ARG A 9 -23.89 -41.39 -24.59
CA ARG A 9 -23.99 -40.35 -23.55
C ARG A 9 -25.09 -40.55 -22.52
N ALA A 10 -25.20 -41.77 -21.98
CA ALA A 10 -25.62 -41.88 -20.59
C ALA A 10 -24.41 -41.47 -19.73
N GLU A 11 -24.15 -40.16 -19.63
CA GLU A 11 -23.32 -39.63 -18.55
C GLU A 11 -24.04 -40.02 -17.26
N THR A 12 -23.60 -41.11 -16.64
CA THR A 12 -24.02 -41.56 -15.32
C THR A 12 -23.69 -40.44 -14.36
N ASN A 13 -24.65 -39.56 -14.10
CA ASN A 13 -24.54 -38.47 -13.16
C ASN A 13 -24.17 -39.10 -11.80
N PRO A 14 -22.90 -39.00 -11.33
CA PRO A 14 -22.43 -39.70 -10.14
C PRO A 14 -23.17 -39.25 -8.88
N TYR A 15 -23.89 -38.14 -8.98
CA TYR A 15 -24.66 -37.50 -7.93
C TYR A 15 -26.12 -37.99 -7.86
N ALA A 16 -26.62 -38.72 -8.87
CA ALA A 16 -28.01 -39.18 -8.92
C ALA A 16 -28.34 -40.27 -7.88
N SER A 17 -27.32 -40.93 -7.32
CA SER A 17 -27.45 -41.96 -6.27
C SER A 17 -26.95 -41.52 -4.89
N LEU A 18 -26.52 -40.25 -4.74
CA LEU A 18 -26.00 -39.75 -3.47
C LEU A 18 -27.14 -39.28 -2.56
N SER A 19 -27.03 -39.64 -1.27
CA SER A 19 -27.96 -39.10 -0.28
C SER A 19 -27.77 -37.59 -0.12
N THR A 20 -28.80 -36.86 0.27
CA THR A 20 -28.74 -35.40 0.54
C THR A 20 -27.61 -35.05 1.52
N ALA A 21 -27.28 -35.96 2.44
CA ALA A 21 -26.17 -35.80 3.37
C ALA A 21 -24.80 -35.85 2.67
N GLU A 22 -24.62 -36.70 1.67
CA GLU A 22 -23.37 -36.77 0.90
C GLU A 22 -23.21 -35.52 0.02
N LEU A 23 -24.29 -34.99 -0.56
CA LEU A 23 -24.23 -33.77 -1.38
C LEU A 23 -23.80 -32.55 -0.56
N ILE A 24 -24.32 -32.41 0.68
CA ILE A 24 -23.94 -31.34 1.60
C ILE A 24 -22.46 -31.46 2.02
N LYS A 25 -21.99 -32.70 2.24
CA LYS A 25 -20.59 -32.98 2.55
C LYS A 25 -19.65 -32.57 1.41
N HIS A 26 -19.99 -32.92 0.18
CA HIS A 26 -19.22 -32.53 -1.02
C HIS A 26 -19.21 -31.00 -1.23
N LEU A 27 -20.36 -30.33 -1.11
CA LEU A 27 -20.44 -28.86 -1.17
C LEU A 27 -19.59 -28.19 -0.10
N SER A 28 -19.61 -28.70 1.13
CA SER A 28 -18.78 -28.19 2.24
C SER A 28 -17.29 -28.37 1.96
N GLU A 29 -16.90 -29.49 1.37
CA GLU A 29 -15.52 -29.75 0.93
C GLU A 29 -15.10 -28.81 -0.21
N ASP A 30 -15.97 -28.56 -1.19
CA ASP A 30 -15.68 -27.67 -2.33
C ASP A 30 -15.58 -26.20 -1.89
N VAL A 31 -16.47 -25.74 -1.02
CA VAL A 31 -16.38 -24.39 -0.42
C VAL A 31 -15.10 -24.27 0.41
N SER A 32 -14.77 -25.29 1.19
CA SER A 32 -13.52 -25.31 1.98
C SER A 32 -12.27 -25.27 1.09
N ARG A 33 -12.30 -25.93 -0.08
CA ARG A 33 -11.23 -25.88 -1.08
C ARG A 33 -11.12 -24.48 -1.69
N LEU A 34 -12.23 -23.90 -2.14
CA LEU A 34 -12.26 -22.57 -2.73
C LEU A 34 -11.69 -21.50 -1.78
N VAL A 35 -12.11 -21.52 -0.51
CA VAL A 35 -11.61 -20.58 0.50
C VAL A 35 -10.09 -20.73 0.68
N ARG A 36 -9.57 -21.95 0.72
CA ARG A 36 -8.13 -22.20 0.82
C ARG A 36 -7.38 -21.71 -0.42
N ASP A 37 -7.95 -21.88 -1.60
CA ASP A 37 -7.35 -21.42 -2.85
C ASP A 37 -7.33 -19.89 -2.95
N GLU A 38 -8.40 -19.22 -2.54
CA GLU A 38 -8.46 -17.75 -2.52
C GLU A 38 -7.46 -17.16 -1.52
N ILE A 39 -7.31 -17.78 -0.33
CA ILE A 39 -6.27 -17.41 0.64
C ILE A 39 -4.88 -17.61 0.04
N ARG A 40 -4.65 -18.71 -0.67
CA ARG A 40 -3.37 -18.99 -1.32
C ARG A 40 -3.07 -17.97 -2.41
N LEU A 41 -4.06 -17.63 -3.23
CA LEU A 41 -3.96 -16.61 -4.27
C LEU A 41 -3.65 -15.23 -3.67
N ALA A 42 -4.43 -14.81 -2.67
CA ALA A 42 -4.24 -13.56 -1.97
C ALA A 42 -2.84 -13.50 -1.34
N THR A 43 -2.36 -14.59 -0.75
CA THR A 43 -1.00 -14.67 -0.18
C THR A 43 0.07 -14.48 -1.25
N MET A 44 -0.09 -15.13 -2.42
CA MET A 44 0.84 -14.97 -3.54
C MET A 44 0.83 -13.55 -4.09
N GLU A 45 -0.34 -12.94 -4.25
CA GLU A 45 -0.48 -11.58 -4.74
C GLU A 45 0.08 -10.56 -3.75
N LEU A 46 -0.21 -10.70 -2.44
CA LEU A 46 0.36 -9.89 -1.38
C LEU A 46 1.87 -10.03 -1.31
N SER A 47 2.42 -11.24 -1.44
CA SER A 47 3.87 -11.46 -1.47
C SER A 47 4.51 -10.76 -2.68
N ARG A 48 3.88 -10.86 -3.87
CA ARG A 48 4.38 -10.22 -5.10
C ARG A 48 4.28 -8.69 -5.03
N LYS A 49 3.17 -8.14 -4.51
CA LYS A 49 2.99 -6.71 -4.26
C LYS A 49 3.98 -6.21 -3.21
N GLY A 50 4.14 -6.95 -2.11
CA GLY A 50 5.07 -6.66 -1.02
C GLY A 50 6.53 -6.63 -1.48
N LYS A 51 6.97 -7.61 -2.28
CA LYS A 51 8.33 -7.61 -2.86
C LYS A 51 8.57 -6.41 -3.77
N ARG A 52 7.62 -6.07 -4.64
CA ARG A 52 7.75 -4.91 -5.54
C ARG A 52 7.76 -3.59 -4.76
N ALA A 53 6.85 -3.44 -3.80
CA ALA A 53 6.82 -2.29 -2.91
C ALA A 53 8.12 -2.17 -2.09
N GLY A 54 8.62 -3.28 -1.56
CA GLY A 54 9.87 -3.34 -0.79
C GLY A 54 11.09 -2.99 -1.63
N LEU A 55 11.21 -3.51 -2.85
CA LEU A 55 12.29 -3.13 -3.77
C LEU A 55 12.20 -1.66 -4.15
N GLY A 56 11.00 -1.15 -4.45
CA GLY A 56 10.78 0.25 -4.76
C GLY A 56 11.16 1.16 -3.59
N ALA A 57 10.71 0.83 -2.38
CA ALA A 57 11.06 1.57 -1.16
C ALA A 57 12.57 1.50 -0.86
N GLY A 58 13.20 0.34 -1.07
CA GLY A 58 14.64 0.16 -0.89
C GLY A 58 15.47 0.99 -1.89
N LEU A 59 15.11 0.95 -3.18
CA LEU A 59 15.75 1.75 -4.22
C LEU A 59 15.54 3.25 -4.00
N PHE A 60 14.33 3.68 -3.65
CA PHE A 60 14.03 5.07 -3.36
C PHE A 60 14.76 5.56 -2.10
N GLY A 61 14.80 4.75 -1.04
CA GLY A 61 15.57 5.02 0.16
C GLY A 61 17.07 5.14 -0.14
N GLY A 62 17.63 4.19 -0.91
CA GLY A 62 19.03 4.23 -1.34
C GLY A 62 19.36 5.44 -2.21
N ALA A 63 18.46 5.79 -3.15
CA ALA A 63 18.59 7.00 -3.96
C ALA A 63 18.54 8.26 -3.11
N GLY A 64 17.67 8.31 -2.08
CA GLY A 64 17.62 9.41 -1.11
C GLY A 64 18.93 9.58 -0.35
N VAL A 65 19.51 8.48 0.16
CA VAL A 65 20.82 8.51 0.84
C VAL A 65 21.92 8.98 -0.11
N MET A 66 21.97 8.48 -1.34
CA MET A 66 22.96 8.90 -2.32
C MET A 66 22.79 10.39 -2.70
N ALA A 67 21.56 10.86 -2.85
CA ALA A 67 21.25 12.25 -3.12
C ALA A 67 21.65 13.16 -1.94
N LEU A 68 21.51 12.70 -0.70
CA LEU A 68 21.99 13.45 0.48
C LEU A 68 23.51 13.62 0.46
N TYR A 69 24.27 12.54 0.22
CA TYR A 69 25.73 12.64 0.13
C TYR A 69 26.20 13.46 -1.08
N GLY A 70 25.63 13.22 -2.26
CA GLY A 70 25.93 13.97 -3.47
C GLY A 70 25.57 15.46 -3.33
N GLY A 71 24.41 15.76 -2.76
CA GLY A 71 23.99 17.12 -2.44
C GLY A 71 24.94 17.80 -1.46
N GLY A 72 25.35 17.10 -0.38
CA GLY A 72 26.34 17.59 0.56
C GLY A 72 27.70 17.90 -0.08
N ALA A 73 28.16 17.03 -0.99
CA ALA A 73 29.38 17.28 -1.76
C ALA A 73 29.26 18.52 -2.66
N LEU A 74 28.12 18.71 -3.36
CA LEU A 74 27.88 19.91 -4.17
C LEU A 74 27.82 21.18 -3.33
N VAL A 75 27.16 21.13 -2.17
CA VAL A 75 27.15 22.25 -1.20
C VAL A 75 28.58 22.58 -0.77
N ALA A 76 29.39 21.59 -0.44
CA ALA A 76 30.79 21.78 -0.13
C ALA A 76 31.57 22.40 -1.30
N THR A 77 31.33 21.95 -2.55
CA THR A 77 31.93 22.55 -3.75
C THR A 77 31.59 24.04 -3.87
N VAL A 78 30.33 24.43 -3.66
CA VAL A 78 29.93 25.85 -3.71
C VAL A 78 30.61 26.65 -2.60
N ILE A 79 30.67 26.13 -1.37
CA ILE A 79 31.36 26.78 -0.25
C ILE A 79 32.83 26.98 -0.57
N LEU A 80 33.51 25.94 -1.07
CA LEU A 80 34.93 26.00 -1.41
C LEU A 80 35.21 26.95 -2.58
N ALA A 81 34.33 26.98 -3.58
CA ALA A 81 34.44 27.92 -4.70
C ALA A 81 34.30 29.38 -4.25
N LEU A 82 33.33 29.66 -3.37
CA LEU A 82 33.18 30.98 -2.75
C LEU A 82 34.37 31.34 -1.85
N ALA A 83 34.91 30.35 -1.13
CA ALA A 83 36.06 30.53 -0.25
C ALA A 83 37.36 30.94 -1.00
N LEU A 84 37.38 30.84 -2.34
CA LEU A 84 38.48 31.38 -3.16
C LEU A 84 38.55 32.91 -3.12
N VAL A 85 37.43 33.58 -2.83
CA VAL A 85 37.33 35.06 -2.87
C VAL A 85 36.80 35.68 -1.57
N LEU A 86 36.36 34.88 -0.59
CA LEU A 86 35.98 35.33 0.76
C LEU A 86 36.39 34.33 1.85
N PRO A 87 36.40 34.70 3.15
CA PRO A 87 36.69 33.77 4.24
C PRO A 87 35.73 32.57 4.26
N ALA A 88 36.26 31.37 4.49
CA ALA A 88 35.49 30.12 4.43
C ALA A 88 34.26 30.09 5.35
N TRP A 89 34.35 30.70 6.55
CA TRP A 89 33.22 30.78 7.49
C TRP A 89 32.06 31.60 6.93
N LEU A 90 32.35 32.69 6.20
CA LEU A 90 31.33 33.55 5.60
C LEU A 90 30.71 32.87 4.37
N ALA A 91 31.50 32.13 3.59
CA ALA A 91 31.01 31.33 2.47
C ALA A 91 30.02 30.27 2.94
N ALA A 92 30.38 29.54 4.00
CA ALA A 92 29.51 28.55 4.62
C ALA A 92 28.21 29.19 5.16
N LEU A 93 28.29 30.38 5.76
CA LEU A 93 27.12 31.09 6.27
C LEU A 93 26.16 31.51 5.14
N ILE A 94 26.68 32.09 4.05
CA ILE A 94 25.87 32.52 2.91
C ILE A 94 25.14 31.33 2.28
N VAL A 95 25.87 30.24 2.01
CA VAL A 95 25.28 29.03 1.42
C VAL A 95 24.28 28.39 2.38
N GLY A 96 24.58 28.35 3.67
CA GLY A 96 23.68 27.84 4.70
C GLY A 96 22.35 28.60 4.77
N VAL A 97 22.39 29.94 4.78
CA VAL A 97 21.18 30.77 4.78
C VAL A 97 20.38 30.57 3.49
N ALA A 98 21.03 30.51 2.33
CA ALA A 98 20.35 30.25 1.07
C ALA A 98 19.62 28.89 1.08
N LEU A 99 20.27 27.83 1.59
CA LEU A 99 19.65 26.51 1.72
C LEU A 99 18.46 26.51 2.71
N LEU A 100 18.56 27.23 3.82
CA LEU A 100 17.44 27.36 4.78
C LEU A 100 16.23 28.04 4.15
N ILE A 101 16.44 29.07 3.32
CA ILE A 101 15.35 29.73 2.58
C ILE A 101 14.67 28.73 1.64
N VAL A 102 15.46 27.99 0.84
CA VAL A 102 14.92 26.96 -0.06
C VAL A 102 14.17 25.89 0.73
N ALA A 103 14.72 25.41 1.84
CA ALA A 103 14.09 24.42 2.70
C ALA A 103 12.76 24.92 3.30
N ALA A 104 12.71 26.19 3.73
CA ALA A 104 11.48 26.80 4.23
C ALA A 104 10.40 26.85 3.13
N LEU A 105 10.75 27.26 1.90
CA LEU A 105 9.83 27.27 0.77
C LEU A 105 9.32 25.87 0.43
N MET A 106 10.22 24.88 0.38
CA MET A 106 9.84 23.49 0.15
C MET A 106 8.92 22.95 1.25
N ALA A 107 9.18 23.29 2.52
CA ALA A 107 8.32 22.88 3.64
C ALA A 107 6.91 23.48 3.53
N LEU A 108 6.80 24.75 3.13
CA LEU A 108 5.51 25.41 2.92
C LEU A 108 4.72 24.77 1.77
N VAL A 109 5.36 24.53 0.63
CA VAL A 109 4.72 23.86 -0.53
C VAL A 109 4.37 22.42 -0.19
N GLY A 110 5.25 21.70 0.49
CA GLY A 110 5.02 20.32 0.92
C GLY A 110 3.83 20.22 1.87
N LYS A 111 3.72 21.14 2.84
CA LYS A 111 2.57 21.21 3.75
C LYS A 111 1.26 21.40 2.98
N GLU A 112 1.24 22.30 2.00
CA GLU A 112 0.06 22.54 1.16
C GLU A 112 -0.34 21.27 0.39
N GLN A 113 0.63 20.60 -0.25
CA GLN A 113 0.37 19.39 -1.01
C GLN A 113 -0.12 18.23 -0.14
N VAL A 114 0.46 18.05 1.05
CA VAL A 114 -0.03 17.06 2.03
C VAL A 114 -1.44 17.41 2.45
N SER A 115 -1.71 18.68 2.79
CA SER A 115 -3.05 19.11 3.23
C SER A 115 -4.13 18.92 2.16
N ARG A 116 -3.78 19.00 0.88
CA ARG A 116 -4.68 18.71 -0.25
C ARG A 116 -4.82 17.22 -0.54
N ALA A 117 -3.80 16.42 -0.28
CA ALA A 117 -3.77 14.99 -0.58
C ALA A 117 -4.43 14.13 0.52
N THR A 118 -4.45 14.61 1.76
CA THR A 118 -5.37 14.11 2.79
C THR A 118 -6.73 14.78 2.61
N PRO A 119 -7.81 14.05 2.28
CA PRO A 119 -9.16 14.59 2.40
C PRO A 119 -9.32 15.13 3.83
N PRO A 120 -9.96 16.29 4.05
CA PRO A 120 -10.38 16.67 5.39
C PRO A 120 -11.09 15.45 5.99
N LEU A 121 -10.61 14.97 7.14
CA LEU A 121 -11.16 13.80 7.81
C LEU A 121 -12.69 13.90 7.72
N PRO A 122 -13.39 12.97 7.06
CA PRO A 122 -14.81 13.14 6.79
C PRO A 122 -15.51 13.27 8.13
N GLU A 123 -15.91 14.50 8.46
CA GLU A 123 -16.45 14.80 9.79
C GLU A 123 -17.68 13.92 10.07
N GLU A 124 -18.42 13.59 9.01
CA GLU A 124 -19.53 12.65 9.02
C GLU A 124 -19.12 11.24 9.43
N ALA A 125 -17.99 10.72 8.92
CA ALA A 125 -17.47 9.40 9.29
C ALA A 125 -16.97 9.34 10.74
N ILE A 126 -16.41 10.45 11.25
CA ILE A 126 -16.03 10.56 12.66
C ILE A 126 -17.28 10.70 13.54
N ARG A 127 -18.29 11.44 13.10
CA ARG A 127 -19.58 11.59 13.81
C ARG A 127 -20.33 10.27 13.88
N SER A 128 -20.38 9.50 12.79
CA SER A 128 -21.04 8.18 12.77
C SER A 128 -20.32 7.17 13.66
N MET A 129 -18.97 7.12 13.63
CA MET A 129 -18.21 6.28 14.57
C MET A 129 -18.44 6.67 16.04
N LYS A 130 -18.56 7.96 16.36
CA LYS A 130 -18.88 8.40 17.72
C LYS A 130 -20.28 7.97 18.14
N ALA A 131 -21.26 8.15 17.26
CA ALA A 131 -22.63 7.72 17.50
C ALA A 131 -22.71 6.20 17.73
N ASP A 132 -22.01 5.40 16.91
CA ASP A 132 -21.96 3.95 17.05
C ASP A 132 -21.31 3.51 18.38
N VAL A 133 -20.27 4.21 18.83
CA VAL A 133 -19.62 3.96 20.13
C VAL A 133 -20.50 4.37 21.30
N ASP A 134 -21.24 5.47 21.20
CA ASP A 134 -22.15 5.93 22.24
C ASP A 134 -23.34 4.95 22.39
N VAL A 135 -23.88 4.43 21.29
CA VAL A 135 -24.93 3.40 21.30
C VAL A 135 -24.42 2.09 21.92
N LEU A 136 -23.17 1.69 21.64
CA LEU A 136 -22.55 0.52 22.25
C LEU A 136 -22.32 0.70 23.76
N LYS A 137 -21.96 1.90 24.21
CA LYS A 137 -21.83 2.23 25.63
C LYS A 137 -23.17 2.22 26.37
N GLU A 138 -24.22 2.75 25.74
CA GLU A 138 -25.57 2.79 26.33
C GLU A 138 -26.18 1.38 26.42
N SER A 139 -25.93 0.54 25.42
CA SER A 139 -26.37 -0.87 25.39
C SER A 139 -25.64 -1.76 26.41
N ALA A 140 -24.41 -1.41 26.80
CA ALA A 140 -23.62 -2.15 27.80
C ALA A 140 -23.91 -1.72 29.26
N HIS A 141 -24.71 -0.65 29.46
CA HIS A 141 -25.09 -0.15 30.78
C HIS A 141 -26.52 -0.51 31.20
N ARG A 142 -27.23 -1.29 30.39
CA ARG A 142 -28.53 -1.89 30.68
C ARG A 142 -28.39 -3.37 31.04
#